data_AF-A0A962XRI2-F1
#
_entry.id   AF-A0A962XRI2-F1
#
_cell.length_a   1.000
_cell.length_b   1.000
_cell.length_c   1.000
_cell.angle_alpha   90.00
_cell.angle_beta   90.00
_cell.angle_gamma   90.00
#
_symmetry.space_group_name_H-M   'P 1'
#
loop_
_entity.id
_entity.type
_entity.pdbx_description
1 polymer ?
#
loop_
_entity_poly.entity_id
_entity_poly.type
_entity_poly.pdbx_seq_one_letter_code
_entity_poly.pdbx_strand_id
1 'polypeptide(L)' 'MSDVQDYKSSLSDVSSRKFETFSYLPEMDDAGIRKQVEYIVSKGWNPAIE' A
#
# COMPACT_ATOMS: atom_id res chain seq x y z
N MET A 1 -7.56 0.67 32.09
CA MET A 1 -8.25 1.52 31.09
C MET A 1 -7.30 1.67 29.92
N SER A 2 -7.76 1.49 28.68
CA SER A 2 -6.91 1.77 27.52
C SER A 2 -6.87 3.28 27.31
N ASP A 3 -5.67 3.87 27.34
CA ASP A 3 -5.49 5.26 26.95
C ASP A 3 -5.87 5.42 25.47
N VAL A 4 -6.62 6.48 25.15
CA VAL A 4 -6.92 6.81 23.75
C VAL A 4 -5.63 7.23 23.07
N GLN A 5 -5.25 6.54 22.00
CA GLN A 5 -4.11 6.92 21.18
C GLN A 5 -4.55 7.94 20.14
N ASP A 6 -3.91 9.10 20.16
CA ASP A 6 -4.13 10.14 19.16
C ASP A 6 -3.52 9.73 17.81
N TYR A 7 -4.28 9.94 16.73
CA TYR A 7 -3.77 9.77 15.38
C TYR A 7 -3.25 11.11 14.87
N LYS A 8 -1.93 11.26 14.85
CA LYS A 8 -1.30 12.45 14.28
C LYS A 8 -1.62 12.55 12.80
N SER A 9 -2.47 13.50 12.45
CA SER A 9 -2.76 13.81 11.05
C SER A 9 -1.47 14.16 10.32
N SER A 10 -1.23 13.47 9.21
CA SER A 10 -0.08 13.72 8.35
C SER A 10 -0.42 14.65 7.17
N LEU A 11 -1.63 15.22 7.12
CA LEU A 11 -2.12 16.00 5.98
C LEU A 11 -1.22 17.18 5.57
N SER A 12 -0.49 17.77 6.53
CA SER A 12 0.47 18.87 6.27
C SER A 12 1.86 18.38 5.83
N ASP A 13 2.16 17.10 6.00
CA ASP A 13 3.42 16.49 5.59
C ASP A 13 3.31 15.92 4.16
N VAL A 14 4.03 16.56 3.24
CA VAL A 14 4.09 16.17 1.82
C VAL A 14 4.62 14.75 1.63
N SER A 15 5.51 14.27 2.52
CA SER A 15 6.07 12.92 2.44
C SER A 15 5.06 11.82 2.83
N SER A 16 3.96 12.20 3.47
CA SER A 16 2.92 11.27 3.91
C SER A 16 1.83 10.99 2.86
N ARG A 17 1.93 11.62 1.68
CA ARG A 17 0.98 11.45 0.59
C ARG A 17 0.85 9.97 0.21
N LYS A 18 -0.36 9.61 -0.17
CA LYS A 18 -0.78 8.22 -0.37
C LYS A 18 -1.01 7.96 -1.86
N PHE A 19 -0.74 6.72 -2.26
CA PHE A 19 -0.74 6.23 -3.63
C PHE A 19 -1.83 5.16 -3.80
N GLU A 20 -3.06 5.51 -3.42
CA GLU A 20 -4.22 4.63 -3.53
C GLU A 20 -4.01 3.26 -2.86
N THR A 21 -4.41 2.17 -3.54
CA THR A 21 -4.41 0.81 -3.01
C THR A 21 -3.02 0.42 -2.52
N PHE A 22 -2.97 -0.16 -1.31
CA PHE A 22 -1.77 -0.57 -0.55
C PHE A 22 -0.94 0.54 0.10
N SER A 23 -1.16 1.83 -0.19
CA SER A 23 -0.31 2.92 0.32
C SER A 23 -0.33 3.18 1.84
N TYR A 24 -1.23 2.53 2.57
CA TYR A 24 -1.27 2.55 4.03
C TYR A 24 -0.57 1.37 4.70
N LEU A 25 -0.13 0.38 3.90
CA LEU A 25 0.68 -0.74 4.36
C LEU A 25 2.17 -0.37 4.33
N PRO A 26 3.04 -1.13 5.01
CA PRO A 26 4.48 -1.06 4.76
C PRO A 26 4.80 -1.27 3.27
N GLU A 27 5.91 -0.67 2.82
CA GLU A 27 6.42 -0.85 1.47
C GLU A 27 6.59 -2.34 1.16
N MET A 28 6.13 -2.76 -0.03
CA MET A 28 6.27 -4.15 -0.45
C MET A 28 7.71 -4.44 -0.84
N ASP A 29 8.22 -5.57 -0.37
CA ASP A 29 9.46 -6.14 -0.88
C ASP A 29 9.21 -6.87 -2.21
N ASP A 30 10.30 -7.34 -2.84
CA ASP A 30 10.25 -8.07 -4.11
C ASP A 30 9.31 -9.29 -4.06
N ALA A 31 9.25 -9.96 -2.90
CA ALA A 31 8.40 -11.13 -2.70
C ALA A 31 6.92 -10.74 -2.63
N GLY A 32 6.59 -9.63 -1.96
CA GLY A 32 5.26 -9.04 -1.91
C GLY A 32 4.78 -8.62 -3.30
N ILE A 33 5.62 -7.91 -4.06
CA ILE A 33 5.33 -7.50 -5.43
C ILE A 33 5.07 -8.73 -6.31
N ARG A 34 5.92 -9.75 -6.24
CA ARG A 34 5.75 -10.99 -7.01
C ARG A 34 4.38 -11.64 -6.76
N LYS A 35 3.93 -11.72 -5.50
CA LYS A 35 2.61 -12.28 -5.16
C LYS A 35 1.45 -11.48 -5.78
N GLN A 36 1.55 -10.15 -5.84
CA GLN A 36 0.52 -9.34 -6.48
C GLN A 36 0.49 -9.55 -8.00
N VAL A 37 1.65 -9.66 -8.64
CA VAL A 37 1.75 -9.97 -10.08
C VAL A 37 1.20 -11.37 -10.37
N GLU A 38 1.56 -12.37 -9.57
CA GLU A 38 1.01 -13.74 -9.67
C GLU A 38 -0.51 -13.74 -9.52
N TYR A 39 -1.05 -12.96 -8.60
CA TYR A 39 -2.49 -12.80 -8.44
C TYR A 39 -3.14 -12.26 -9.72
N ILE A 40 -2.62 -11.18 -10.30
CA ILE A 40 -3.12 -10.60 -11.56
C ILE A 40 -3.13 -11.64 -12.68
N VAL A 41 -2.01 -12.36 -12.87
CA VAL A 41 -1.88 -13.40 -13.91
C VAL A 41 -2.86 -14.55 -13.66
N SER A 42 -3.04 -14.99 -12.41
CA SER A 42 -3.97 -16.08 -12.06
C SER A 42 -5.43 -15.75 -12.37
N LYS A 43 -5.78 -14.45 -12.44
CA LYS A 43 -7.11 -13.96 -12.82
C LYS A 43 -7.27 -13.79 -14.34
N GLY A 44 -6.22 -14.02 -15.13
CA GLY A 44 -6.24 -13.79 -16.57
C GLY A 44 -6.26 -12.30 -16.95
N TRP A 45 -5.82 -11.42 -16.05
CA TRP A 45 -5.72 -9.99 -16.30
C TRP A 45 -4.37 -9.64 -16.94
N ASN A 46 -4.34 -8.57 -17.75
CA ASN A 46 -3.13 -8.10 -18.40
C ASN A 46 -2.42 -7.05 -17.53
N PRO A 47 -1.24 -7.35 -16.95
CA PRO A 47 -0.49 -6.36 -16.17
C PRO A 47 0.08 -5.25 -17.07
N ALA A 48 0.22 -4.05 -16.50
CA ALA A 48 0.85 -2.89 -17.13
C ALA A 48 1.77 -2.17 -16.13
N ILE A 49 2.70 -1.38 -16.66
CA ILE A 49 3.59 -0.49 -15.90
C ILE A 49 3.39 0.92 -16.48
N GLU A 50 3.22 1.93 -15.62
CA GLU A 50 2.94 3.34 -15.97
C GLU A 50 3.87 4.31 -15.23
#